data_AF-A0A8S0RLA2-F1
#
_entry.id   AF-A0A8S0RLA2-F1
#
_cell.length_a   1.000
_cell.length_b   1.000
_cell.length_c   1.000
_cell.angle_alpha   90.00
_cell.angle_beta   90.00
_cell.angle_gamma   90.00
#
_symmetry.space_group_name_H-M   'P 1'
#
loop_
_entity.id
_entity.type
_entity.pdbx_description
1 polymer ?
#
loop_
_entity_poly.entity_id
_entity_poly.type
_entity_poly.pdbx_seq_one_letter_code
_entity_poly.pdbx_strand_id
1 'polypeptide(L)'
;MYSSVLPEEEYHMLANSTIHDLLEKLEEYGDSVEIDGIDVDYANEVLTLKHGNFGTCVINKQTPNRQTWMSSPLSGPSRFDWDQNTQAWIYRRTKRSLIKVSSYGFTCSTVYIVNSLEIESRLVENEEVLETGFLVMKAG
;
A
#
# COMPACT_ATOMS: atom_id res chain seq x y z
N MET A 1 23.33 2.58 18.56
CA MET A 1 22.93 4.00 18.66
C MET A 1 21.43 4.00 18.94
N TYR A 2 21.01 4.50 20.09
CA TYR A 2 19.61 4.46 20.54
C TYR A 2 18.76 5.25 19.54
N SER A 3 17.93 4.56 18.76
CA SER A 3 16.85 5.21 18.01
C SER A 3 15.93 5.83 19.06
N SER A 4 16.03 7.15 19.23
CA SER A 4 15.09 7.90 20.08
C SER A 4 13.71 7.71 19.47
N VAL A 5 12.81 7.14 20.26
CA VAL A 5 11.42 6.92 19.86
C VAL A 5 10.84 8.27 19.41
N LEU A 6 10.39 8.35 18.14
CA LEU A 6 9.84 9.55 17.49
C LEU A 6 8.79 10.23 18.38
N PRO A 7 8.92 11.50 18.81
CA PRO A 7 7.94 12.16 19.67
C PRO A 7 6.49 11.92 19.23
N GLU A 8 5.57 11.73 20.18
CA GLU A 8 4.19 11.30 19.88
C GLU A 8 3.44 12.30 18.98
N GLU A 9 3.59 13.59 19.25
CA GLU A 9 3.02 14.65 18.41
C GLU A 9 3.59 14.63 16.99
N GLU A 10 4.91 14.46 16.86
CA GLU A 10 5.59 14.34 15.57
C GLU A 10 5.13 13.09 14.80
N TYR A 11 4.97 11.96 15.50
CA TYR A 11 4.38 10.75 14.95
C TYR A 11 2.98 11.01 14.40
N HIS A 12 2.10 11.66 15.16
CA HIS A 12 0.75 11.95 14.72
C HIS A 12 0.72 12.85 13.49
N MET A 13 1.53 13.91 13.46
CA MET A 13 1.64 14.79 12.30
C MET A 13 2.08 14.02 11.05
N LEU A 14 3.17 13.25 11.16
CA LEU A 14 3.72 12.48 10.03
C LEU A 14 2.76 11.39 9.55
N ALA A 15 2.17 10.63 10.46
CA ALA A 15 1.27 9.54 10.11
C ALA A 15 -0.04 10.05 9.47
N ASN A 16 -0.61 11.14 10.01
CA ASN A 16 -1.80 11.76 9.44
C ASN A 16 -1.52 12.29 8.02
N SER A 17 -0.43 13.05 7.84
CA SER A 17 -0.04 13.55 6.52
C SER A 17 0.16 12.40 5.53
N THR A 18 0.83 11.32 5.96
CA THR A 18 1.08 10.16 5.10
C THR A 18 -0.22 9.47 4.68
N ILE A 19 -1.19 9.33 5.58
CA ILE A 19 -2.48 8.70 5.27
C ILE A 19 -3.31 9.58 4.34
N HIS A 20 -3.32 10.90 4.54
CA HIS A 20 -3.99 11.83 3.63
C HIS A 20 -3.39 11.79 2.23
N ASP A 21 -2.06 11.80 2.12
CA ASP A 21 -1.37 11.67 0.82
C ASP A 21 -1.66 10.33 0.15
N LEU A 22 -1.84 9.24 0.91
CA LEU A 22 -2.23 7.93 0.38
C LEU A 22 -3.65 7.95 -0.14
N LEU A 23 -4.58 8.54 0.62
CA LEU A 23 -5.98 8.66 0.24
C LEU A 23 -6.11 9.35 -1.12
N GLU A 24 -5.54 10.55 -1.26
CA GLU A 24 -5.59 11.33 -2.51
C GLU A 24 -5.06 10.54 -3.71
N LYS A 25 -3.92 9.85 -3.53
CA LYS A 25 -3.31 9.05 -4.60
C LYS A 25 -4.10 7.80 -4.96
N LEU A 26 -4.77 7.18 -3.99
CA LEU A 26 -5.59 6.00 -4.23
C LEU A 26 -6.91 6.39 -4.90
N GLU A 27 -7.48 7.54 -4.53
CA GLU A 27 -8.62 8.12 -5.23
C GLU A 27 -8.26 8.45 -6.68
N GLU A 28 -7.15 9.16 -6.92
CA GLU A 28 -6.65 9.46 -8.28
C GLU A 28 -6.40 8.16 -9.08
N TYR A 29 -5.81 7.13 -8.46
CA TYR A 29 -5.64 5.83 -9.09
C TYR A 29 -6.98 5.19 -9.47
N GLY A 30 -7.94 5.18 -8.55
CA GLY A 30 -9.28 4.62 -8.78
C GLY A 30 -10.03 5.33 -9.92
N ASP A 31 -9.89 6.64 -10.03
CA ASP A 31 -10.45 7.43 -11.13
C ASP A 31 -9.74 7.17 -12.48
N SER A 32 -8.46 6.79 -12.43
CA SER A 32 -7.64 6.57 -13.63
C SER A 32 -7.78 5.19 -14.27
N VAL A 33 -8.31 4.20 -13.54
CA VAL A 33 -8.39 2.81 -14.00
C VAL A 33 -9.85 2.36 -14.14
N GLU A 34 -10.17 1.68 -15.24
CA GLU A 34 -11.48 1.05 -15.43
C GLU A 34 -11.51 -0.35 -14.81
N ILE A 35 -11.37 -0.45 -13.48
CA ILE A 35 -11.46 -1.71 -12.74
C ILE A 35 -12.74 -1.71 -11.91
N ASP A 36 -13.61 -2.68 -12.17
CA ASP A 36 -14.87 -2.81 -11.43
C ASP A 36 -14.60 -3.17 -9.95
N GLY A 37 -15.32 -2.50 -9.05
CA GLY A 37 -15.21 -2.71 -7.62
C GLY A 37 -13.98 -2.10 -6.93
N ILE A 38 -13.28 -1.14 -7.57
CA ILE A 38 -12.37 -0.26 -6.84
C ILE A 38 -13.16 0.74 -6.01
N ASP A 39 -12.80 0.86 -4.74
CA ASP A 39 -13.41 1.79 -3.80
C ASP A 39 -12.40 2.16 -2.71
N VAL A 40 -12.27 3.45 -2.41
CA VAL A 40 -11.34 4.00 -1.43
C VAL A 40 -12.14 4.73 -0.36
N ASP A 41 -11.94 4.37 0.90
CA ASP A 41 -12.65 4.97 2.03
C ASP A 41 -11.68 5.28 3.17
N TYR A 42 -11.87 6.41 3.84
CA TYR A 42 -11.14 6.78 5.04
C TYR A 42 -12.10 7.16 6.16
N ALA A 43 -12.28 6.24 7.10
CA ALA A 43 -13.19 6.40 8.23
C ALA A 43 -12.56 5.87 9.52
N ASN A 44 -12.83 6.53 10.65
CA ASN A 44 -12.35 6.12 11.97
C ASN A 44 -10.82 5.89 12.03
N GLU A 45 -10.05 6.75 11.34
CA GLU A 45 -8.58 6.65 11.23
C GLU A 45 -8.07 5.38 10.52
N VAL A 46 -8.92 4.77 9.70
CA VAL A 46 -8.61 3.58 8.89
C VAL A 46 -8.84 3.91 7.43
N LEU A 47 -7.78 3.79 6.63
CA LEU A 47 -7.82 3.89 5.17
C LEU A 47 -8.04 2.50 4.58
N THR A 48 -9.07 2.34 3.78
CA THR A 48 -9.50 1.08 3.19
C THR A 48 -9.50 1.21 1.68
N LEU A 49 -8.83 0.29 0.99
CA LEU A 49 -8.86 0.13 -0.46
C LEU A 49 -9.48 -1.22 -0.79
N LYS A 50 -10.66 -1.22 -1.38
CA LYS A 50 -11.23 -2.41 -2.02
C LYS A 50 -10.73 -2.45 -3.45
N HIS A 51 -10.22 -3.60 -3.87
CA HIS A 51 -9.69 -3.81 -5.21
C HIS A 51 -10.45 -4.95 -5.88
N GLY A 52 -11.77 -4.78 -6.06
CA GLY A 52 -12.64 -5.78 -6.69
C GLY A 52 -12.42 -7.18 -6.13
N ASN A 53 -12.10 -8.13 -7.02
CA ASN A 53 -11.86 -9.54 -6.67
C ASN A 53 -10.51 -9.81 -5.98
N PHE A 54 -9.59 -8.85 -5.96
CA PHE A 54 -8.28 -8.99 -5.31
C PHE A 54 -8.34 -8.76 -3.79
N GLY A 55 -9.49 -8.34 -3.27
CA GLY A 55 -9.76 -8.19 -1.85
C GLY A 55 -9.55 -6.77 -1.32
N THR A 56 -9.35 -6.65 -0.01
CA THR A 56 -9.34 -5.36 0.70
C THR A 56 -8.02 -5.12 1.40
N CYS A 57 -7.33 -4.03 1.02
CA CYS A 57 -6.17 -3.51 1.73
C CYS A 57 -6.63 -2.51 2.79
N VAL A 58 -6.00 -2.55 3.97
CA VAL A 58 -6.32 -1.66 5.10
C VAL A 58 -5.03 -1.04 5.61
N ILE A 59 -5.02 0.27 5.84
CA ILE A 59 -3.91 1.03 6.38
C ILE A 59 -4.40 1.82 7.60
N ASN A 60 -3.66 1.77 8.70
CA ASN A 60 -4.05 2.47 9.92
C ASN A 60 -2.84 2.87 10.78
N LYS A 61 -3.08 3.83 11.68
CA LYS A 61 -2.13 4.21 12.72
C LYS A 61 -2.06 3.16 13.82
N GLN A 62 -0.87 2.92 14.34
CA GLN A 62 -0.65 2.24 15.62
C GLN A 62 0.14 3.10 16.60
N THR A 63 -0.62 3.96 17.28
CA THR A 63 -0.12 4.96 18.23
C THR A 63 0.77 4.38 19.34
N PRO A 64 0.43 3.25 20.00
CA PRO A 64 1.28 2.72 21.08
C PRO A 64 2.70 2.37 20.62
N ASN A 65 2.86 1.97 19.36
CA ASN A 65 4.14 1.58 18.78
C ASN A 65 4.78 2.68 17.92
N ARG A 66 4.07 3.79 17.68
CA ARG A 66 4.46 4.86 16.74
C ARG A 66 4.75 4.33 15.33
N GLN A 67 3.85 3.47 14.85
CA GLN A 67 3.96 2.77 13.57
C GLN A 67 2.73 3.04 12.69
N THR A 68 2.92 2.91 11.39
CA THR A 68 1.82 2.75 10.43
C THR A 68 1.73 1.29 10.06
N TRP A 69 0.53 0.71 10.07
CA TRP A 69 0.30 -0.69 9.74
C TRP A 69 -0.47 -0.79 8.43
N MET A 70 -0.21 -1.87 7.70
CA MET A 70 -0.93 -2.23 6.48
C MET A 70 -1.30 -3.71 6.56
N SER A 71 -2.53 -4.05 6.20
CA SER A 71 -2.99 -5.41 5.97
C SER A 71 -3.35 -5.54 4.51
N SER A 72 -2.69 -6.46 3.80
CA SER A 72 -2.98 -6.78 2.40
C SER A 72 -3.44 -8.24 2.31
N PRO A 73 -4.44 -8.54 1.46
CA PRO A 73 -4.92 -9.91 1.26
C PRO A 73 -3.85 -10.85 0.69
N LEU A 74 -2.87 -10.28 -0.04
CA LEU A 74 -1.86 -11.04 -0.77
C LEU A 74 -0.54 -11.11 0.01
N SER A 75 -0.08 -9.99 0.56
CA SER A 75 1.22 -9.92 1.29
C SER A 75 1.11 -10.06 2.81
N GLY A 76 -0.11 -10.06 3.35
CA GLY A 76 -0.37 -10.11 4.78
C GLY A 76 0.00 -8.81 5.52
N PRO A 77 0.21 -8.87 6.85
CA PRO A 77 0.44 -7.69 7.66
C PRO A 77 1.88 -7.14 7.51
N SER A 78 1.98 -5.83 7.30
CA SER A 78 3.22 -5.06 7.28
C SER A 78 3.18 -3.95 8.33
N ARG A 79 4.31 -3.72 9.00
CA ARG A 79 4.45 -2.71 10.06
C ARG A 79 5.61 -1.80 9.71
N PHE A 80 5.35 -0.50 9.64
CA PHE A 80 6.32 0.49 9.20
C PHE A 80 6.74 1.37 10.37
N ASP A 81 8.05 1.50 10.55
CA ASP A 81 8.65 2.44 11.49
C ASP A 81 9.14 3.68 10.75
N TRP A 82 9.00 4.86 11.34
CA TRP A 82 9.63 6.05 10.80
C TRP A 82 11.15 6.00 10.98
N ASP A 83 11.89 6.14 9.89
CA ASP A 83 13.33 6.30 9.91
C ASP A 83 13.71 7.76 9.66
N GLN A 84 14.26 8.41 10.68
CA GLN A 84 14.62 9.83 10.64
C GLN A 84 15.73 10.15 9.63
N ASN A 85 16.60 9.18 9.30
CA ASN A 85 17.68 9.40 8.35
C ASN A 85 17.16 9.46 6.92
N THR A 86 16.26 8.54 6.57
CA THR A 86 15.65 8.47 5.24
C THR A 86 14.38 9.30 5.10
N GLN A 87 13.84 9.82 6.21
CA GLN A 87 12.58 10.55 6.28
C GLN A 87 11.45 9.74 5.64
N ALA A 88 11.35 8.45 6.00
CA ALA A 88 10.41 7.53 5.40
C ALA A 88 9.91 6.45 6.38
N TRP A 89 8.71 5.95 6.11
CA TRP A 89 8.12 4.79 6.78
C TRP A 89 8.70 3.50 6.22
N ILE A 90 9.55 2.80 6.96
CA ILE A 90 10.29 1.61 6.51
C ILE A 90 9.74 0.33 7.12
N TYR A 91 9.45 -0.66 6.28
CA TYR A 91 9.17 -2.02 6.73
C TYR A 91 10.48 -2.75 7.03
N ARG A 92 10.78 -2.98 8.31
CA ARG A 92 12.08 -3.55 8.72
C ARG A 92 12.43 -4.89 8.09
N ARG A 93 11.42 -5.74 7.80
CA ARG A 93 11.62 -7.09 7.24
C ARG A 93 12.13 -7.05 5.81
N THR A 94 11.54 -6.22 4.97
CA THR A 94 11.86 -6.16 3.53
C THR A 94 12.72 -4.94 3.16
N LYS A 95 12.91 -4.01 4.10
CA LYS A 95 13.57 -2.70 3.90
C LYS A 95 12.87 -1.79 2.90
N ARG A 96 11.61 -2.07 2.58
CA ARG A 96 10.83 -1.29 1.62
C ARG A 96 10.07 -0.17 2.34
N SER A 97 9.93 0.96 1.67
CA SER A 97 9.25 2.15 2.20
C SER A 97 7.75 2.16 1.81
N LEU A 98 6.89 2.65 2.69
CA LEU A 98 5.45 2.84 2.41
C LEU A 98 5.23 3.95 1.37
N ILE A 99 5.83 5.13 1.62
CA ILE A 99 5.96 6.26 0.70
C ILE A 99 7.33 6.87 0.93
N LYS A 100 7.99 7.36 -0.13
CA LYS A 100 9.15 8.23 -0.02
C LYS A 100 8.68 9.68 0.00
N VAL A 101 8.79 10.34 1.15
CA VAL A 101 8.51 11.78 1.29
C VAL A 101 9.77 12.55 0.92
N SER A 102 9.71 13.48 -0.03
CA SER A 102 10.86 14.31 -0.44
C SER A 102 10.49 15.79 -0.36
N SER A 103 11.39 16.59 0.25
CA SER A 103 11.19 18.01 0.59
C SER A 103 11.11 18.99 -0.60
N TYR A 104 11.27 18.52 -1.85
CA TYR A 104 11.39 19.37 -3.05
C TYR A 104 10.37 19.06 -4.15
N GLY A 105 9.23 18.48 -3.80
CA GLY A 105 8.31 17.89 -4.78
C GLY A 105 8.66 16.42 -4.99
N PHE A 106 7.62 15.60 -4.90
CA PHE A 106 7.74 14.16 -4.72
C PHE A 106 8.01 13.49 -6.07
N THR A 107 9.16 12.84 -6.21
CA THR A 107 9.34 11.84 -7.27
C THR A 107 8.70 10.53 -6.82
N CYS A 108 7.67 10.15 -7.56
CA CYS A 108 6.93 8.89 -7.57
C CYS A 108 7.48 7.80 -6.63
N SER A 109 6.72 7.51 -5.58
CA SER A 109 6.84 6.29 -4.79
C SER A 109 5.46 5.86 -4.26
N THR A 110 4.46 5.87 -5.13
CA THR A 110 3.19 5.09 -5.00
C THR A 110 3.44 3.61 -5.37
N VAL A 111 4.71 3.19 -5.36
CA VAL A 111 5.30 2.03 -6.03
C VAL A 111 5.22 0.75 -5.19
N TYR A 112 4.40 0.71 -4.16
CA TYR A 112 4.26 -0.51 -3.35
C TYR A 112 2.86 -1.09 -3.34
N ILE A 113 1.83 -0.26 -3.15
CA ILE A 113 0.45 -0.73 -3.22
C ILE A 113 0.07 -0.90 -4.69
N VAL A 114 0.27 0.13 -5.53
CA VAL A 114 -0.09 0.07 -6.95
C VAL A 114 0.77 -0.95 -7.70
N ASN A 115 2.10 -0.96 -7.52
CA ASN A 115 2.94 -1.97 -8.18
C ASN A 115 2.76 -3.39 -7.62
N SER A 116 2.41 -3.60 -6.34
CA SER A 116 2.06 -4.97 -5.90
C SER A 116 0.74 -5.40 -6.53
N LEU A 117 -0.26 -4.52 -6.55
CA LEU A 117 -1.55 -4.79 -7.17
C LEU A 117 -1.48 -4.97 -8.70
N GLU A 118 -0.65 -4.20 -9.42
CA GLU A 118 -0.40 -4.33 -10.86
C GLU A 118 0.45 -5.56 -11.20
N ILE A 119 1.43 -5.92 -10.38
CA ILE A 119 2.21 -7.15 -10.60
C ILE A 119 1.33 -8.37 -10.31
N GLU A 120 0.50 -8.32 -9.27
CA GLU A 120 -0.40 -9.42 -8.90
C GLU A 120 -1.56 -9.59 -9.88
N SER A 121 -2.17 -8.51 -10.38
CA SER A 121 -3.20 -8.60 -11.44
C SER A 121 -2.64 -9.21 -12.73
N ARG A 122 -1.42 -8.83 -13.12
CA ARG A 122 -0.72 -9.41 -14.27
C ARG A 122 -0.36 -10.88 -14.08
N LEU A 123 -0.12 -11.34 -12.84
CA LEU A 123 0.14 -12.77 -12.59
C LEU A 123 -1.14 -13.61 -12.69
N VAL A 124 -2.28 -13.10 -12.21
CA VAL A 124 -3.59 -13.76 -12.33
C VAL A 124 -4.04 -13.87 -13.79
N GLU A 125 -3.90 -12.80 -14.58
CA GLU A 125 -4.21 -12.84 -16.03
C GLU A 125 -3.36 -13.87 -16.79
N ASN A 126 -2.08 -14.02 -16.42
CA ASN A 126 -1.21 -15.01 -17.07
C ASN A 126 -1.52 -16.46 -16.66
N GLU A 127 -2.01 -16.71 -15.43
CA GLU A 127 -2.48 -18.03 -15.01
C GLU A 127 -3.78 -18.43 -15.73
N GLU A 128 -4.71 -17.50 -15.89
CA GLU A 128 -5.99 -17.75 -16.58
C GLU A 128 -5.79 -18.00 -18.09
N VAL A 129 -4.84 -17.31 -18.73
CA VAL A 129 -4.43 -17.58 -20.12
C VAL A 129 -3.77 -18.95 -20.28
N LEU A 130 -2.99 -19.41 -19.29
CA LEU A 130 -2.38 -20.74 -19.31
C LEU A 130 -3.42 -21.86 -19.11
N GLU A 131 -4.39 -21.69 -18.22
CA GLU A 131 -5.49 -22.67 -18.06
C GLU A 131 -6.39 -22.73 -19.29
N THR A 132 -6.73 -21.58 -19.88
CA THR A 132 -7.54 -21.52 -21.11
C THR A 132 -6.79 -22.12 -22.31
N GLY A 133 -5.48 -21.88 -22.41
CA GLY A 133 -4.62 -22.50 -23.44
C GLY A 133 -4.49 -24.03 -23.29
N PHE A 134 -4.49 -24.54 -22.05
CA PHE A 134 -4.43 -25.98 -21.79
C PHE A 134 -5.75 -26.71 -22.08
N LEU A 135 -6.89 -26.04 -21.88
CA LEU A 135 -8.22 -26.57 -22.24
C LEU A 135 -8.43 -26.65 -23.75
N VAL A 136 -7.95 -25.67 -24.52
CA VAL A 136 -8.04 -25.70 -26.01
C VAL A 136 -7.19 -26.84 -26.60
N MET A 137 -6.06 -27.19 -25.98
CA MET A 137 -5.21 -28.29 -26.47
C MET A 137 -5.69 -29.71 -26.09
N LYS A 138 -6.72 -29.85 -25.24
CA LYS A 138 -7.31 -31.16 -24.90
C LYS A 138 -8.62 -31.47 -25.63
N ALA A 139 -9.15 -30.51 -26.40
CA ALA A 139 -10.38 -30.67 -27.16
C ALA A 139 -10.16 -30.96 -28.66
N GLY A 140 -8.93 -31.29 -29.08
CA GLY A 140 -8.55 -31.66 -30.45
C GLY A 140 -8.10 -33.11 -30.57
#